data_AF-A0A972UXF6-F1
#
_entry.id   AF-A0A972UXF6-F1
#
_cell.length_a   1.000
_cell.length_b   1.000
_cell.length_c   1.000
_cell.angle_alpha   90.00
_cell.angle_beta   90.00
_cell.angle_gamma   90.00
#
_symmetry.space_group_name_H-M   'P 1'
#
loop_
_entity.id
_entity.type
_entity.pdbx_description
1 polymer ?
#
loop_
_entity_poly.entity_id
_entity_poly.type
_entity_poly.pdbx_seq_one_letter_code
_entity_poly.pdbx_strand_id
1 'polypeptide(L)'
;MVSNKIKKTKNKTGEERLAEKSLQQLLGGTFLTRDRAVSLLPFLFFLTFLAIFYIANTYLAEKTIREIEKVKKEVKELRYEYITTKSELMFHSKQTQVAKSLESTGIKESTTPPQKIIIETDR
;
A
#
# COMPACT_ATOMS: atom_id res chain seq x y z
N MET A 1 -24.54 -22.38 56.40
CA MET A 1 -23.42 -21.51 56.82
C MET A 1 -22.67 -21.10 55.54
N VAL A 2 -23.05 -19.97 54.93
CA VAL A 2 -22.56 -19.56 53.60
C VAL A 2 -21.83 -18.23 53.72
N SER A 3 -20.60 -18.22 53.20
CA SER A 3 -19.82 -17.07 52.74
C SER A 3 -19.39 -16.03 53.77
N ASN A 4 -18.22 -16.27 54.38
CA ASN A 4 -17.39 -15.19 54.87
C ASN A 4 -16.60 -14.59 53.68
N LYS A 5 -16.87 -13.31 53.39
CA LYS A 5 -16.29 -12.57 52.26
C LYS A 5 -14.77 -12.49 52.36
N ILE A 6 -14.17 -12.83 51.24
CA ILE A 6 -12.78 -12.67 50.84
C ILE A 6 -12.32 -11.22 51.11
N LYS A 7 -11.60 -10.99 52.21
CA LYS A 7 -10.58 -9.94 52.33
C LYS A 7 -9.22 -10.61 52.19
N LYS A 8 -8.85 -10.98 50.97
CA LYS A 8 -7.47 -11.38 50.65
C LYS A 8 -6.70 -10.12 50.25
N THR A 9 -5.98 -9.58 51.22
CA THR A 9 -4.84 -8.69 51.00
C THR A 9 -3.87 -9.39 50.06
N LYS A 10 -3.72 -8.89 48.83
CA LYS A 10 -2.69 -9.36 47.89
C LYS A 10 -1.33 -8.95 48.43
N ASN A 11 -0.63 -9.88 49.07
CA ASN A 11 0.79 -9.75 49.37
C ASN A 11 1.55 -9.83 48.03
N LYS A 12 1.82 -8.67 47.42
CA LYS A 12 2.76 -8.57 46.28
C LYS A 12 4.15 -9.01 46.75
N THR A 13 4.74 -9.93 45.99
CA THR A 13 6.09 -10.48 46.16
C THR A 13 7.11 -9.34 46.30
N GLY A 14 8.11 -9.50 47.17
CA GLY A 14 9.05 -8.43 47.54
C GLY A 14 9.71 -7.73 46.36
N GLU A 15 9.95 -8.44 45.26
CA GLU A 15 10.57 -7.93 44.03
C GLU A 15 9.70 -6.92 43.28
N GLU A 16 8.38 -7.16 43.16
CA GLU A 16 7.47 -6.21 42.50
C GLU A 16 7.38 -4.90 43.27
N ARG A 17 7.42 -4.96 44.61
CA ARG A 17 7.41 -3.77 45.46
C ARG A 17 8.73 -3.00 45.38
N LEU A 18 9.85 -3.69 45.16
CA LEU A 18 11.15 -3.08 44.96
C LEU A 18 11.26 -2.45 43.57
N ALA A 19 10.73 -3.10 42.54
CA ALA A 19 10.63 -2.55 41.18
C ALA A 19 9.67 -1.35 41.14
N GLU A 20 8.51 -1.44 41.78
CA GLU A 20 7.54 -0.34 41.89
C GLU A 20 8.13 0.85 42.66
N LYS A 21 8.83 0.62 43.78
CA LYS A 21 9.56 1.68 44.51
C LYS A 21 10.72 2.26 43.71
N SER A 22 11.43 1.45 42.94
CA SER A 22 12.52 1.92 42.08
C SER A 22 11.97 2.76 40.93
N LEU A 23 10.90 2.33 40.28
CA LEU A 23 10.18 3.10 39.27
C LEU A 23 9.61 4.40 39.85
N GLN A 24 9.03 4.38 41.06
CA GLN A 24 8.57 5.59 41.74
C GLN A 24 9.72 6.55 42.08
N GLN A 25 10.89 6.05 42.48
CA GLN A 25 12.08 6.88 42.74
C GLN A 25 12.72 7.43 41.46
N LEU A 26 12.66 6.69 40.35
CA LEU A 26 13.13 7.12 39.04
C LEU A 26 12.18 8.16 38.41
N LEU A 27 10.86 7.92 38.47
CA LEU A 27 9.83 8.85 37.99
C LEU A 27 9.64 10.07 38.90
N GLY A 28 9.95 9.94 40.20
CA GLY A 28 9.86 11.00 41.20
C GLY A 28 10.97 12.06 41.11
N GLY A 29 11.89 11.96 40.15
CA GLY A 29 12.88 13.01 39.86
C GLY A 29 14.14 12.98 40.73
N THR A 30 14.23 12.11 41.74
CA THR A 30 15.43 11.94 42.59
C THR A 30 16.64 11.47 41.77
N PHE A 31 16.43 10.72 40.69
CA PHE A 31 17.50 10.35 39.76
C PHE A 31 17.95 11.54 38.90
N LEU A 32 17.02 12.39 38.47
CA LEU A 32 17.26 13.53 37.59
C LEU A 32 18.00 14.67 38.32
N THR A 33 17.81 14.81 39.63
CA THR A 33 18.46 15.85 40.47
C THR A 33 19.90 15.53 40.85
N ARG A 34 20.41 14.34 40.52
CA ARG A 34 21.83 14.02 40.71
C ARG A 34 22.66 14.82 39.69
N ASP A 35 23.73 15.49 40.11
CA ASP A 35 24.53 16.41 39.26
C ASP A 35 24.92 15.82 37.89
N ARG A 36 25.25 14.52 37.84
CA ARG A 36 25.56 13.81 36.59
C ARG A 36 24.33 13.61 35.69
N ALA A 37 23.15 13.36 36.24
CA ALA A 37 21.93 13.20 35.45
C ALA A 37 21.47 14.54 34.86
N VAL A 38 21.63 15.64 35.60
CA VAL A 38 21.34 16.99 35.09
C VAL A 38 22.20 17.32 33.87
N SER A 39 23.47 16.90 33.85
CA SER A 39 24.36 17.11 32.70
C SER A 39 23.95 16.32 31.44
N LEU A 40 23.21 15.22 31.60
CA LEU A 40 22.73 14.36 30.49
C LEU A 40 21.33 14.75 29.99
N LEU A 41 20.60 15.61 30.71
CA LEU A 41 19.27 16.06 30.32
C LEU A 41 19.20 16.66 28.91
N PRO A 42 20.14 17.55 28.48
CA PRO A 42 20.13 18.07 27.11
C PRO A 42 20.25 16.98 26.04
N PHE A 43 21.02 15.93 26.32
CA PHE A 43 21.16 14.77 25.44
C PHE A 43 19.87 13.94 25.38
N LEU A 44 19.18 13.76 26.52
CA LEU A 44 17.87 13.10 26.53
C LEU A 44 16.83 13.88 25.70
N PHE A 45 16.82 15.22 25.81
CA PHE A 45 15.96 16.07 24.98
C PHE A 45 16.30 15.97 23.49
N PHE A 46 17.57 15.84 23.16
CA PHE A 46 17.99 15.60 21.78
C PHE A 46 17.44 14.26 21.25
N LEU A 47 17.50 13.20 22.04
CA LEU A 47 16.94 11.89 21.65
C LEU A 47 15.42 11.92 21.52
N THR A 48 14.70 12.58 22.43
CA THR A 48 13.24 12.72 22.32
C THR A 48 12.85 13.56 21.11
N PHE A 49 13.58 14.64 20.82
CA PHE A 49 13.40 15.41 19.60
C PHE A 49 13.60 14.55 18.34
N LEU A 50 14.67 13.74 18.31
CA LEU A 50 14.93 12.84 17.19
C LEU A 50 13.84 11.77 17.05
N ALA A 51 13.32 11.25 18.16
CA ALA A 51 12.21 10.29 18.15
C ALA A 51 10.93 10.91 17.57
N ILE A 52 10.60 12.14 17.96
CA ILE A 52 9.45 12.87 17.38
C ILE A 52 9.66 13.08 15.88
N PHE A 53 10.86 13.51 15.47
CA PHE A 53 11.20 13.69 14.06
C PHE A 53 11.07 12.39 13.26
N TYR A 54 11.53 11.27 13.83
CA TYR A 54 11.41 9.95 13.23
C TYR A 54 9.95 9.52 13.06
N ILE A 55 9.12 9.71 14.08
CA ILE A 55 7.68 9.40 14.02
C ILE A 55 7.02 10.25 12.93
N ALA A 56 7.31 11.55 12.88
CA ALA A 56 6.78 12.45 11.86
C ALA A 56 7.19 12.01 10.45
N ASN A 57 8.47 11.64 10.24
CA ASN A 57 8.95 11.13 8.97
C ASN A 57 8.25 9.83 8.56
N THR A 58 8.02 8.93 9.52
CA THR A 58 7.30 7.67 9.28
C THR A 58 5.88 7.92 8.77
N TYR A 59 5.14 8.83 9.40
CA TYR A 59 3.78 9.18 8.94
C TYR A 59 3.76 9.76 7.51
N LEU A 60 4.76 10.58 7.17
CA LEU A 60 4.90 11.10 5.81
C LEU A 60 5.19 9.98 4.81
N ALA A 61 6.12 9.08 5.14
CA ALA A 61 6.44 7.94 4.30
C ALA A 61 5.22 7.03 4.08
N GLU A 62 4.45 6.77 5.14
CA GLU A 62 3.22 5.97 5.05
C GLU A 62 2.16 6.62 4.14
N LYS A 63 2.02 7.95 4.20
CA LYS A 63 1.14 8.69 3.29
C LYS A 63 1.60 8.55 1.84
N THR A 64 2.89 8.75 1.58
CA THR A 64 3.46 8.61 0.23
C THR A 64 3.30 7.20 -0.32
N ILE A 65 3.50 6.16 0.50
CA ILE A 65 3.31 4.77 0.08
C ILE A 65 1.85 4.53 -0.35
N ARG A 66 0.87 5.02 0.44
CA ARG A 66 -0.56 4.91 0.07
C ARG A 66 -0.88 5.64 -1.24
N GLU A 67 -0.30 6.81 -1.46
CA GLU A 67 -0.46 7.56 -2.72
C GLU A 67 0.11 6.79 -3.92
N ILE A 68 1.31 6.21 -3.76
CA ILE A 68 1.93 5.36 -4.78
C ILE A 68 1.04 4.17 -5.13
N GLU A 69 0.48 3.48 -4.13
CA GLU A 69 -0.43 2.35 -4.36
C GLU A 69 -1.69 2.76 -5.11
N LYS A 70 -2.27 3.91 -4.76
CA LYS A 70 -3.44 4.46 -5.45
C LYS A 70 -3.14 4.74 -6.92
N VAL A 71 -2.06 5.46 -7.21
CA VAL A 71 -1.65 5.78 -8.59
C VAL A 71 -1.33 4.51 -9.38
N LYS A 72 -0.63 3.55 -8.76
CA LYS A 72 -0.33 2.26 -9.38
C LYS A 72 -1.59 1.47 -9.73
N LYS A 73 -2.60 1.51 -8.87
CA LYS A 73 -3.91 0.88 -9.12
C LYS A 73 -4.62 1.55 -10.29
N GLU A 74 -4.65 2.88 -10.33
CA GLU A 74 -5.26 3.65 -11.43
C GLU A 74 -4.61 3.34 -12.78
N VAL A 75 -3.27 3.30 -12.85
CA VAL A 75 -2.54 2.90 -14.06
C VAL A 75 -2.91 1.48 -14.50
N LYS A 76 -3.08 0.56 -13.54
CA LYS A 76 -3.46 -0.83 -13.83
C LYS A 76 -4.89 -0.91 -14.38
N GLU A 77 -5.82 -0.16 -13.80
CA GLU A 77 -7.22 -0.08 -14.25
C GLU A 77 -7.30 0.50 -15.66
N LEU A 78 -6.65 1.64 -15.92
CA LEU A 78 -6.57 2.25 -17.26
C LEU A 78 -5.98 1.29 -18.30
N ARG A 79 -4.97 0.50 -17.92
CA ARG A 79 -4.38 -0.50 -18.81
C ARG A 79 -5.37 -1.63 -19.12
N TYR A 80 -6.16 -2.07 -18.15
CA TYR A 80 -7.19 -3.08 -18.38
C TYR A 80 -8.31 -2.56 -19.27
N GLU A 81 -8.74 -1.31 -19.06
CA GLU A 81 -9.71 -0.65 -19.92
C GLU A 81 -9.19 -0.57 -21.36
N TYR A 82 -7.96 -0.07 -21.56
CA TYR A 82 -7.33 -0.01 -22.89
C TYR A 82 -7.29 -1.37 -23.59
N ILE A 83 -6.84 -2.42 -22.89
CA ILE A 83 -6.76 -3.77 -23.46
C ILE A 83 -8.16 -4.27 -23.85
N THR A 84 -9.16 -4.04 -23.01
CA THR A 84 -10.54 -4.47 -23.23
C THR A 84 -11.14 -3.76 -24.44
N THR A 85 -11.11 -2.42 -24.47
CA THR A 85 -11.63 -1.62 -25.59
C THR A 85 -10.89 -1.93 -26.88
N LYS A 86 -9.56 -2.11 -26.84
CA LYS A 86 -8.79 -2.51 -28.01
C LYS A 86 -9.18 -3.90 -28.51
N SER A 87 -9.39 -4.86 -27.60
CA SER A 87 -9.83 -6.21 -27.96
C SER A 87 -11.21 -6.20 -28.62
N GLU A 88 -12.13 -5.40 -28.11
CA GLU A 88 -13.45 -5.19 -28.70
C GLU A 88 -13.35 -4.56 -30.08
N LEU A 89 -12.54 -3.51 -30.24
CA LEU A 89 -12.28 -2.90 -31.54
C LEU A 89 -11.68 -3.92 -32.53
N MET A 90 -10.71 -4.72 -32.10
CA MET A 90 -10.11 -5.77 -32.94
C MET A 90 -11.13 -6.84 -33.34
N PHE A 91 -12.04 -7.21 -32.44
CA PHE A 91 -13.12 -8.14 -32.73
C PHE A 91 -14.07 -7.58 -33.78
N HIS A 92 -14.53 -6.34 -33.63
CA HIS A 92 -15.41 -5.68 -34.60
C HIS A 92 -14.70 -5.40 -35.94
N SER A 93 -13.41 -5.07 -35.91
CA SER A 93 -12.61 -4.83 -37.11
C SER A 93 -12.20 -6.11 -37.85
N LYS A 94 -12.48 -7.29 -37.27
CA LYS A 94 -12.16 -8.57 -37.89
C LYS A 94 -12.95 -8.70 -39.19
N GLN A 95 -12.25 -9.05 -40.28
CA GLN A 95 -12.82 -9.17 -41.62
C GLN A 95 -14.10 -10.01 -41.64
N THR A 96 -14.12 -11.13 -40.93
CA THR A 96 -15.28 -12.02 -40.79
C THR A 96 -16.48 -11.35 -40.09
N GLN A 97 -16.24 -10.50 -39.08
CA GLN A 97 -17.30 -9.77 -38.37
C GLN A 97 -17.85 -8.61 -39.20
N VAL A 98 -16.98 -7.92 -39.94
CA VAL A 98 -17.37 -6.89 -40.90
C VAL A 98 -18.18 -7.50 -42.04
N ALA A 99 -17.72 -8.60 -42.62
CA ALA A 99 -18.44 -9.34 -43.66
C ALA A 99 -19.83 -9.76 -43.17
N LYS A 100 -19.92 -10.31 -41.96
CA LYS A 100 -21.20 -10.67 -41.32
C LYS A 100 -22.13 -9.48 -41.13
N SER A 101 -21.60 -8.32 -40.74
CA SER A 101 -22.40 -7.09 -40.57
C SER A 101 -22.89 -6.51 -41.89
N LEU A 102 -22.21 -6.79 -43.00
CA LEU A 102 -22.54 -6.30 -44.35
C LEU A 102 -23.35 -7.32 -45.20
N GLU A 103 -23.69 -8.49 -44.65
CA GLU A 103 -24.48 -9.53 -45.34
C GLU A 103 -25.82 -9.00 -45.87
N SER A 104 -26.48 -8.12 -45.11
CA SER A 104 -27.75 -7.50 -45.49
C SER A 104 -27.62 -6.45 -46.60
N THR A 105 -26.41 -5.97 -46.86
CA THR A 105 -26.10 -4.91 -47.84
C THR A 105 -25.66 -5.49 -49.19
N GLY A 106 -25.55 -6.82 -49.31
CA GLY A 106 -25.16 -7.51 -50.55
C GLY A 106 -23.66 -7.53 -50.86
N ILE A 107 -22.83 -6.96 -49.99
CA ILE A 107 -21.37 -6.95 -50.12
C ILE A 107 -20.81 -8.29 -49.62
N LYS A 108 -19.97 -8.95 -50.44
CA LYS A 108 -19.38 -10.27 -50.14
C LYS A 108 -17.87 -10.21 -50.09
N GLU A 109 -17.32 -11.03 -49.20
CA GLU A 109 -15.87 -11.21 -49.06
C GLU A 109 -15.29 -11.92 -50.29
N SER A 110 -14.17 -11.42 -50.81
CA SER A 110 -13.46 -12.09 -51.92
C SER A 110 -12.63 -13.24 -51.36
N THR A 111 -13.06 -14.48 -51.62
CA THR A 111 -12.37 -15.71 -51.20
C THR A 111 -11.31 -16.18 -52.21
N THR A 112 -11.28 -15.59 -53.41
CA THR A 112 -10.33 -15.93 -54.46
C THR A 112 -9.10 -15.04 -54.39
N PRO A 113 -7.88 -15.60 -54.43
CA PRO A 113 -6.67 -14.80 -54.45
C PRO A 113 -6.60 -13.92 -55.71
N PRO A 114 -6.04 -12.71 -55.63
CA PRO A 114 -5.94 -11.79 -56.76
C PRO A 114 -5.04 -12.38 -57.85
N GLN A 115 -5.45 -12.25 -59.12
CA GLN A 115 -4.66 -12.73 -60.25
C GLN A 115 -3.59 -11.72 -60.63
N LYS A 116 -2.33 -12.18 -60.73
CA LYS A 116 -1.24 -11.36 -61.25
C LYS A 116 -1.38 -11.27 -62.77
N ILE A 117 -1.71 -10.07 -63.27
CA ILE A 117 -1.68 -9.80 -64.70
C ILE A 117 -0.21 -9.66 -65.10
N ILE A 118 0.31 -10.64 -65.85
CA ILE A 118 1.62 -10.56 -66.48
C ILE A 118 1.38 -10.00 -67.88
N ILE A 119 1.88 -8.80 -68.13
CA ILE A 119 1.84 -8.19 -69.45
C ILE A 119 3.03 -8.75 -70.20
N GLU A 120 2.79 -9.73 -71.07
CA GLU A 120 3.79 -10.08 -72.08
C GLU A 120 3.80 -8.94 -73.10
N THR A 121 4.84 -8.10 -73.03
CA THR A 121 5.15 -7.15 -74.09
C THR A 121 5.63 -7.97 -75.27
N ASP A 122 4.73 -8.21 -76.22
CA ASP A 122 5.11 -8.74 -77.53
C ASP A 122 5.97 -7.69 -78.25
N ARG A 123 7.03 -8.17 -78.93
CA ARG A 123 8.21 -7.42 -79.36
C ARG A 123 7.95 -6.23 -80.28
#